data_AF-A0A7C4IEF3-F1
#
_entry.id   AF-A0A7C4IEF3-F1
#
_cell.length_a   1.000
_cell.length_b   1.000
_cell.length_c   1.000
_cell.angle_alpha   90.00
_cell.angle_beta   90.00
_cell.angle_gamma   90.00
#
_symmetry.space_group_name_H-M   'P 1'
#
loop_
_entity.id
_entity.type
_entity.pdbx_description
1 polymer ?
#
loop_
_entity_poly.entity_id
_entity_poly.type
_entity_poly.pdbx_seq_one_letter_code
_entity_poly.pdbx_strand_id
1 'polypeptide(L)' 'MKRIPVLLAATAIVSGCAALGSGSTAESEIDSAYVAAVESAAKRFGTQVIWVNYPRKSASPTR' A
#
# COMPACT_ATOMS: atom_id res chain seq x y z
N MET A 1 13.83 -29.07 32.02
CA MET A 1 13.94 -28.44 30.69
C MET A 1 12.88 -29.03 29.74
N LYS A 2 11.62 -28.56 29.74
CA LYS A 2 10.58 -29.00 28.76
C LYS A 2 9.22 -28.27 28.85
N ARG A 3 9.16 -26.98 29.19
CA ARG A 3 7.87 -26.22 29.24
C ARG A 3 7.96 -24.77 28.73
N ILE A 4 8.91 -24.47 27.84
CA ILE A 4 9.12 -23.11 27.32
C ILE A 4 8.27 -22.75 26.07
N PRO A 5 7.72 -23.67 25.23
CA PRO A 5 7.15 -23.23 23.95
C PRO A 5 5.73 -22.65 24.05
N VAL A 6 5.05 -22.77 25.19
CA VAL A 6 3.63 -22.37 25.32
C VAL A 6 3.46 -20.85 25.53
N LEU A 7 4.49 -20.15 26.00
CA LEU A 7 4.40 -18.70 26.27
C LEU A 7 4.55 -17.80 25.03
N LEU A 8 5.01 -18.33 23.89
CA LEU A 8 5.25 -17.51 22.69
C LEU A 8 4.01 -17.29 21.81
N ALA A 9 2.92 -18.05 22.01
CA ALA A 9 1.74 -17.97 21.16
C ALA A 9 0.73 -16.89 21.59
N ALA A 10 0.85 -16.34 22.80
CA ALA A 10 -0.14 -15.41 23.36
C ALA A 10 0.07 -13.94 22.96
N THR A 11 1.24 -13.56 22.44
CA THR A 11 1.56 -12.17 22.07
C THR A 11 1.28 -11.82 20.61
N ALA A 12 0.93 -12.81 19.77
CA ALA A 12 0.73 -12.60 18.34
C ALA A 12 -0.64 -12.00 17.95
N ILE A 13 -1.56 -11.81 18.89
CA ILE A 13 -2.96 -11.42 18.57
C ILE A 13 -3.23 -9.91 18.81
N VAL A 14 -2.31 -9.17 19.45
CA VAL A 14 -2.58 -7.75 19.81
C VAL A 14 -2.10 -6.74 18.74
N SER A 15 -1.31 -7.14 17.74
CA SER A 15 -0.78 -6.23 16.72
C SER A 15 -1.68 -6.02 15.48
N GLY A 16 -2.93 -6.53 15.48
CA GLY A 16 -3.77 -6.55 14.27
C GLY A 16 -4.74 -5.38 14.05
N CYS A 17 -5.09 -4.60 15.08
CA CYS A 17 -6.29 -3.74 15.01
C CYS A 17 -6.04 -2.23 14.80
N ALA A 18 -4.82 -1.78 14.54
CA ALA A 18 -4.56 -0.36 14.22
C ALA A 18 -4.57 -0.05 12.71
N ALA A 19 -4.66 -1.05 11.84
CA ALA A 19 -4.54 -0.85 10.39
C ALA A 19 -5.84 -0.40 9.69
N LEU A 20 -6.96 -0.26 10.42
CA LEU A 20 -8.26 0.18 9.86
C LEU A 20 -8.55 1.68 10.08
N GLY A 21 -7.52 2.48 10.39
CA GLY A 21 -7.67 3.89 10.69
C GLY A 21 -6.86 4.78 9.75
N SER A 22 -7.27 4.89 8.48
CA SER A 22 -7.20 6.15 7.70
C SER A 22 -7.71 5.87 6.30
N GLY A 23 -9.03 5.83 6.13
CA GLY A 23 -9.65 5.91 4.81
C GLY A 23 -9.42 7.31 4.24
N SER A 24 -8.22 7.55 3.72
CA SER A 24 -7.92 8.72 2.92
C SER A 24 -8.73 8.60 1.63
N THR A 25 -9.82 9.34 1.51
CA THR A 25 -10.65 9.41 0.30
C THR A 25 -9.81 9.79 -0.94
N ALA A 26 -8.62 10.37 -0.75
CA ALA A 26 -7.67 10.69 -1.82
C ALA A 26 -7.09 9.45 -2.54
N GLU A 27 -7.02 8.29 -1.87
CA GLU A 27 -6.52 7.05 -2.50
C GLU A 27 -7.50 6.54 -3.57
N SER A 28 -8.79 6.91 -3.46
CA SER A 28 -9.82 6.57 -4.46
C SER A 28 -9.61 7.28 -5.79
N GLU A 29 -9.09 8.52 -5.78
CA GLU A 29 -8.85 9.32 -6.99
C GLU A 29 -7.57 8.93 -7.73
N ILE A 30 -6.62 8.29 -7.05
CA ILE A 30 -5.33 7.94 -7.61
C ILE A 30 -5.46 6.78 -8.62
N ASP A 31 -4.78 6.89 -9.76
CA ASP A 31 -4.61 5.75 -10.68
C ASP A 31 -3.43 4.87 -10.23
N SER A 32 -3.69 4.04 -9.23
CA SER A 32 -2.66 3.18 -8.62
C SER A 32 -2.12 2.12 -9.58
N ALA A 33 -2.93 1.66 -10.53
CA ALA A 33 -2.50 0.69 -11.54
C ALA A 33 -1.47 1.30 -12.49
N TYR A 34 -1.74 2.53 -12.97
CA TYR A 34 -0.80 3.26 -13.80
C TYR A 34 0.49 3.58 -13.05
N VAL A 35 0.39 4.08 -11.82
CA VAL A 35 1.58 4.41 -11.01
C VAL A 35 2.43 3.17 -10.76
N ALA A 36 1.81 2.06 -10.36
CA ALA A 36 2.53 0.81 -10.13
C ALA A 36 3.24 0.31 -11.41
N ALA A 37 2.61 0.46 -12.58
CA ALA A 37 3.23 0.09 -13.85
C ALA A 37 4.49 0.93 -14.13
N VAL A 38 4.40 2.25 -13.98
CA VAL A 38 5.53 3.17 -14.22
C VAL A 38 6.67 2.91 -13.23
N GLU A 39 6.36 2.79 -11.94
CA GLU A 39 7.37 2.54 -10.91
C GLU A 39 8.03 1.15 -11.07
N SER A 40 7.27 0.13 -11.47
CA SER A 40 7.81 -1.20 -11.74
C SER A 40 8.80 -1.19 -12.93
N ALA A 41 8.50 -0.41 -13.97
CA ALA A 41 9.38 -0.24 -15.11
C ALA A 41 10.64 0.51 -14.71
N ALA A 42 10.50 1.64 -14.00
CA ALA A 42 11.64 2.44 -13.55
C ALA A 42 12.62 1.64 -12.69
N LYS A 43 12.10 0.77 -11.80
CA LYS A 43 12.89 -0.16 -10.99
C LYS A 43 13.73 -1.12 -11.85
N ARG A 44 13.18 -1.63 -12.96
CA ARG A 44 13.92 -2.53 -13.87
C ARG A 44 15.12 -1.86 -14.53
N PHE A 45 15.05 -0.55 -14.71
CA PHE A 45 16.13 0.24 -15.31
C PHE A 45 17.03 0.94 -14.27
N GLY A 46 16.81 0.69 -12.97
CA GLY A 46 17.58 1.34 -11.91
C GLY A 46 17.37 2.85 -11.83
N THR A 47 16.22 3.33 -12.29
CA THR A 47 15.86 4.76 -12.31
C THR A 47 14.84 5.09 -11.22
N GLN A 48 14.88 6.32 -10.72
CA GLN A 48 13.93 6.81 -9.72
C GLN A 48 12.84 7.67 -10.39
N VAL A 49 11.60 7.48 -9.97
CA VAL A 49 10.46 8.30 -10.40
C VAL A 49 10.14 9.29 -9.28
N ILE A 50 10.01 10.56 -9.65
CA ILE A 50 9.52 11.61 -8.76
C ILE A 50 8.28 12.21 -9.41
N TRP A 51 7.13 12.02 -8.75
CA TRP A 51 5.85 12.53 -9.23
C TRP A 51 5.68 14.00 -8.82
N VAL A 52 5.70 14.92 -9.79
CA VAL A 52 5.38 16.34 -9.54
C VAL A 52 3.86 16.54 -9.49
N ASN A 53 3.13 15.84 -10.36
CA ASN A 53 1.67 15.75 -10.35
C ASN A 53 1.27 14.27 -10.34
N TYR A 54 0.80 13.79 -9.20
CA TYR A 54 0.49 12.38 -9.02
C TYR A 54 -0.72 11.97 -9.90
N PRO A 55 -0.62 10.88 -10.69
CA PRO A 55 -1.67 10.47 -11.61
C PRO A 55 -3.00 10.18 -10.91
N ARG A 56 -4.08 10.73 -11.47
CA ARG A 56 -5.46 10.50 -11.01
C ARG A 56 -6.27 9.80 -12.08
N LYS A 57 -7.26 9.01 -11.66
CA LYS A 57 -8.25 8.38 -12.54
C LYS A 57 -8.96 9.47 -13.32
N SER A 58 -9.08 9.27 -14.63
CA SER A 58 -9.85 10.19 -15.47
C SER A 58 -11.32 10.10 -15.08
N ALA A 59 -11.97 11.25 -14.89
CA ALA A 59 -13.43 11.28 -14.83
C ALA A 59 -13.96 10.73 -16.16
N SER A 60 -14.78 9.69 -16.11
CA SER A 60 -15.53 9.21 -17.28
C SER A 60 -16.17 10.42 -17.97
N PRO A 61 -15.95 10.65 -19.28
CA PRO A 61 -16.68 11.71 -19.98
C PRO A 61 -18.17 11.39 -19.84
N THR A 62 -18.92 12.26 -19.15
CA THR A 62 -20.37 12.21 -19.13
C THR A 62 -20.81 12.53 -20.56
N ARG A 63 -21.31 11.51 -21.26
CA ARG A 63 -21.74 11.60 -22.66
C ARG A 63 -23.17 12.10 -22.76
#